data_AF-A0A9P3DFG0-F1
#
_entry.id   AF-A0A9P3DFG0-F1
#
_cell.length_a   1.000
_cell.length_b   1.000
_cell.length_c   1.000
_cell.angle_alpha   90.00
_cell.angle_beta   90.00
_cell.angle_gamma   90.00
#
_symmetry.space_group_name_H-M   'P 1'
#
loop_
_entity.id
_entity.type
_entity.pdbx_description
1 polymer ?
#
loop_
_entity_poly.entity_id
_entity_poly.type
_entity_poly.pdbx_seq_one_letter_code
_entity_poly.pdbx_strand_id
1 'polypeptide(L)'
;MAHLKTKATTGKLPEREQWKWRLIRGLYEKEFEREQIIKLFEIIDNMMTLSSELQSSLESKIKQFEEERTMPLMSNMELRGIERGKEIGKEIGALENARNYVKTVLKMRLGDIPIEIEQAVDKISVLSILDELLKSALTVNSFDELHQLLEQ
;
A
#
# COMPACT_ATOMS: atom_id res chain seq x y z
N MET A 1 -17.29 -3.88 -19.56
CA MET A 1 -17.32 -5.35 -19.33
C MET A 1 -16.59 -5.79 -18.07
N ALA A 2 -15.42 -5.23 -17.73
CA ALA A 2 -14.63 -5.65 -16.57
C ALA A 2 -15.42 -5.59 -15.23
N HIS A 3 -16.15 -4.52 -14.95
CA HIS A 3 -16.98 -4.39 -13.74
C HIS A 3 -18.08 -5.47 -13.60
N LEU A 4 -18.71 -5.87 -14.71
CA LEU A 4 -19.76 -6.90 -14.72
C LEU A 4 -19.18 -8.30 -14.47
N LYS A 5 -17.98 -8.58 -14.97
CA LYS A 5 -17.32 -9.88 -14.78
C LYS A 5 -16.72 -10.04 -13.40
N THR A 6 -16.19 -8.97 -12.79
CA THR A 6 -15.78 -9.00 -11.38
C THR A 6 -16.92 -9.43 -10.46
N LYS A 7 -18.14 -8.92 -10.67
CA LYS A 7 -19.34 -9.35 -9.93
C LYS A 7 -19.74 -10.79 -10.23
N ALA A 8 -19.57 -11.26 -11.46
CA ALA A 8 -19.95 -12.62 -11.88
C ALA A 8 -18.98 -13.73 -11.43
N THR A 9 -17.70 -13.40 -11.20
CA THR A 9 -16.66 -14.38 -10.79
C THR A 9 -16.28 -14.28 -9.31
N THR A 10 -17.05 -13.55 -8.51
CA THR A 10 -16.82 -13.47 -7.06
C THR A 10 -16.94 -14.88 -6.46
N GLY A 11 -15.84 -15.42 -5.93
CA GLY A 11 -15.78 -16.78 -5.36
C GLY A 11 -15.32 -17.91 -6.30
N LYS A 12 -15.02 -17.64 -7.58
CA LYS A 12 -14.53 -18.65 -8.54
C LYS A 12 -13.12 -18.33 -9.05
N LEU A 13 -12.12 -18.85 -8.36
CA LEU A 13 -10.71 -18.48 -8.55
C LEU A 13 -10.15 -18.78 -9.97
N PRO A 14 -10.38 -19.95 -10.58
CA PRO A 14 -9.84 -20.24 -11.92
C PRO A 14 -10.51 -19.42 -13.03
N GLU A 15 -11.82 -19.17 -12.91
CA GLU A 15 -12.56 -18.34 -13.87
C GLU A 15 -12.08 -16.87 -13.81
N ARG A 16 -11.71 -16.38 -12.62
CA ARG A 16 -11.19 -15.02 -12.42
C ARG A 16 -9.84 -14.82 -13.11
N GLU A 17 -8.91 -15.78 -13.01
CA GLU A 17 -7.61 -15.74 -13.71
C GLU A 17 -7.81 -15.69 -15.23
N GLN A 18 -8.65 -16.55 -15.78
CA GLN A 18 -8.94 -16.58 -17.22
C GLN A 18 -9.56 -15.27 -17.73
N TRP A 19 -10.47 -14.68 -16.96
CA TRP A 19 -11.06 -13.38 -17.30
C TRP A 19 -10.04 -12.25 -17.22
N LYS A 20 -9.21 -12.23 -16.18
CA LYS A 20 -8.13 -11.25 -16.02
C LYS A 20 -7.15 -11.33 -17.19
N TRP A 21 -6.75 -12.54 -17.60
CA TRP A 21 -5.94 -12.78 -18.78
C TRP A 21 -6.59 -12.23 -20.07
N ARG A 22 -7.87 -12.53 -20.33
CA ARG A 22 -8.56 -12.00 -21.53
C ARG A 22 -8.59 -10.48 -21.57
N LEU A 23 -8.80 -9.83 -20.42
CA LEU A 23 -8.83 -8.38 -20.34
C LEU A 23 -7.44 -7.79 -20.61
N ILE A 24 -6.40 -8.35 -20.00
CA ILE A 24 -5.01 -7.92 -20.17
C ILE A 24 -4.60 -8.11 -21.63
N ARG A 25 -4.79 -9.31 -22.20
CA ARG A 25 -4.51 -9.58 -23.62
C ARG A 25 -5.22 -8.59 -24.55
N GLY A 26 -6.49 -8.27 -24.26
CA GLY A 26 -7.25 -7.29 -25.03
C GLY A 26 -6.72 -5.86 -24.95
N LEU A 27 -5.88 -5.51 -23.96
CA LEU A 27 -5.18 -4.23 -23.93
C LEU A 27 -4.07 -4.16 -24.99
N TYR A 28 -3.34 -5.27 -25.19
CA TYR A 28 -2.26 -5.36 -26.19
C TYR A 28 -2.78 -5.51 -27.63
N GLU A 29 -4.02 -5.96 -27.81
CA GLU A 29 -4.66 -6.10 -29.13
C GLU A 29 -5.26 -4.79 -29.64
N LYS A 30 -5.33 -3.77 -28.78
CA LYS A 30 -5.81 -2.42 -29.13
C LYS A 30 -4.64 -1.48 -29.35
N GLU A 31 -4.84 -0.46 -30.18
CA GLU A 31 -3.88 0.62 -30.45
C GLU A 31 -3.80 1.61 -29.27
N PHE A 32 -3.61 1.10 -28.05
CA PHE A 32 -3.36 1.94 -26.89
C PHE A 32 -1.88 2.29 -26.80
N GLU A 33 -1.61 3.51 -26.37
CA GLU A 33 -0.26 3.92 -26.04
C GLU A 33 0.26 3.12 -24.83
N ARG A 34 1.58 2.90 -24.79
CA ARG A 34 2.26 2.14 -23.73
C ARG A 34 1.81 2.57 -22.32
N GLU A 35 1.73 3.87 -22.07
CA GLU A 35 1.31 4.40 -20.76
C GLU A 35 -0.15 4.10 -20.42
N GLN A 36 -1.02 4.09 -21.43
CA GLN A 36 -2.44 3.77 -21.25
C GLN A 36 -2.62 2.29 -20.92
N ILE A 37 -1.87 1.41 -21.58
CA ILE A 37 -1.85 -0.03 -21.27
C ILE A 37 -1.43 -0.23 -19.82
N ILE A 38 -0.37 0.45 -19.35
CA ILE A 38 0.09 0.34 -17.96
C ILE A 38 -0.99 0.77 -16.97
N LYS A 39 -1.62 1.95 -17.18
CA LYS A 39 -2.68 2.44 -16.28
C LYS A 39 -3.91 1.53 -16.27
N LEU A 40 -4.32 1.01 -17.43
CA LEU A 40 -5.47 0.11 -17.55
C LEU A 40 -5.20 -1.25 -16.91
N PHE A 41 -3.96 -1.75 -17.04
CA PHE A 41 -3.52 -2.96 -16.36
C PHE A 41 -3.64 -2.82 -14.84
N GLU A 42 -3.10 -1.73 -14.27
CA GLU A 42 -3.20 -1.45 -12.83
C GLU A 42 -4.65 -1.43 -12.32
N ILE A 43 -5.57 -0.85 -13.10
CA ILE A 43 -7.01 -0.84 -12.76
C ILE A 43 -7.58 -2.26 -12.74
N ILE A 44 -7.26 -3.08 -13.74
CA ILE A 44 -7.72 -4.47 -13.81
C ILE A 44 -7.12 -5.30 -12.67
N ASP A 45 -5.84 -5.11 -12.37
CA ASP A 45 -5.11 -5.83 -11.34
C ASP A 45 -5.70 -5.56 -9.93
N ASN A 46 -5.92 -4.29 -9.60
CA ASN A 46 -6.56 -3.88 -8.35
C ASN A 46 -7.99 -4.38 -8.22
N MET A 47 -8.77 -4.38 -9.30
CA MET A 47 -10.16 -4.83 -9.27
C MET A 47 -10.29 -6.36 -9.23
N MET A 48 -9.33 -7.08 -9.82
CA MET A 48 -9.32 -8.54 -9.94
C MET A 48 -8.15 -9.15 -9.19
N THR A 49 -8.18 -9.04 -7.85
CA THR A 49 -7.22 -9.71 -6.98
C THR A 49 -7.24 -11.23 -7.14
N LEU A 50 -6.07 -11.81 -7.33
CA LEU A 50 -5.83 -13.25 -7.45
C LEU A 50 -5.03 -13.74 -6.23
N SER A 51 -5.06 -15.04 -5.95
CA SER A 51 -4.09 -15.64 -5.03
C SER A 51 -2.67 -15.54 -5.61
N SER A 52 -1.65 -15.64 -4.76
CA SER A 52 -0.24 -15.59 -5.17
C SER A 52 0.07 -16.56 -6.32
N GLU A 53 -0.38 -17.82 -6.19
CA GLU A 53 -0.16 -18.87 -7.20
C GLU A 53 -0.76 -18.52 -8.57
N LEU A 54 -1.99 -17.99 -8.59
CA LEU A 54 -2.69 -17.62 -9.82
C LEU A 54 -2.12 -16.34 -10.44
N GLN A 55 -1.64 -15.41 -9.61
CA GLN A 55 -0.96 -14.21 -10.07
C GLN A 55 0.37 -14.58 -10.75
N SER A 56 1.19 -15.45 -10.15
CA SER A 56 2.44 -15.91 -10.76
C SER A 56 2.22 -16.68 -12.08
N SER A 57 1.17 -17.49 -12.15
CA SER A 57 0.74 -18.15 -13.40
C SER A 57 0.38 -17.13 -14.49
N LEU A 58 -0.36 -16.08 -14.13
CA LEU A 58 -0.75 -15.02 -15.05
C LEU A 58 0.45 -14.20 -15.53
N GLU A 59 1.36 -13.81 -14.63
CA GLU A 59 2.58 -13.07 -14.96
C GLU A 59 3.47 -13.85 -15.94
N SER A 60 3.60 -15.16 -15.74
CA SER A 60 4.34 -16.04 -16.65
C SER A 60 3.72 -16.05 -18.06
N LYS A 61 2.38 -16.10 -18.17
CA LYS A 61 1.67 -16.03 -19.46
C LYS A 61 1.85 -14.68 -20.16
N ILE A 62 1.83 -13.58 -19.40
CA ILE A 62 2.06 -12.23 -19.93
C ILE A 62 3.49 -12.12 -20.46
N LYS A 63 4.47 -12.57 -19.67
CA LYS A 63 5.89 -12.52 -20.08
C LYS A 63 6.12 -13.28 -21.39
N GLN A 64 5.60 -14.51 -21.50
CA GLN A 64 5.70 -15.29 -22.73
C GLN A 64 5.08 -14.57 -23.93
N PHE A 65 3.90 -13.96 -23.73
CA PHE A 65 3.21 -13.21 -24.78
C PHE A 65 3.94 -11.93 -25.21
N GLU A 66 4.61 -11.24 -24.28
CA GLU A 66 5.44 -10.07 -24.56
C GLU A 66 6.72 -10.43 -25.31
N GLU A 67 7.33 -11.58 -24.99
CA GLU A 67 8.51 -12.11 -25.70
C GLU A 67 8.17 -12.43 -27.16
N GLU A 68 7.00 -13.03 -27.42
CA GLU A 68 6.49 -13.29 -28.78
C GLU A 68 6.25 -12.01 -29.59
N ARG A 69 5.94 -10.89 -28.93
CA ARG A 69 5.60 -9.59 -29.56
C ARG A 69 6.69 -8.53 -29.44
N THR A 70 7.85 -8.88 -28.88
CA THR A 70 8.99 -7.97 -28.61
C THR A 70 8.61 -6.65 -27.93
N MET A 71 7.62 -6.69 -27.02
CA MET A 71 7.09 -5.51 -26.33
C MET A 71 7.14 -5.69 -24.80
N PRO A 72 8.29 -5.42 -24.14
CA PRO A 72 8.44 -5.63 -22.70
C PRO A 72 7.73 -4.53 -21.91
N LEU A 73 6.48 -4.77 -21.48
CA LEU A 73 5.73 -3.88 -20.58
C LEU A 73 5.84 -4.32 -19.12
N MET A 74 5.94 -5.63 -18.86
CA MET A 74 6.12 -6.19 -17.51
C MET A 74 7.28 -5.53 -16.78
N SER A 75 8.44 -5.37 -17.43
CA SER A 75 9.61 -4.72 -16.81
C SER A 75 9.34 -3.29 -16.36
N ASN A 76 8.53 -2.51 -17.08
CA ASN A 76 8.17 -1.15 -16.67
C ASN A 76 7.16 -1.13 -15.52
N MET A 77 6.24 -2.10 -15.49
CA MET A 77 5.29 -2.27 -14.39
C MET A 77 6.00 -2.71 -13.11
N GLU A 78 6.96 -3.64 -13.20
CA GLU A 78 7.82 -4.06 -12.09
C GLU A 78 8.59 -2.87 -11.51
N LEU A 79 9.21 -2.06 -12.37
CA LEU A 79 9.92 -0.84 -11.94
C LEU A 79 9.00 0.14 -11.20
N ARG A 80 7.80 0.42 -11.72
CA ARG A 80 6.83 1.27 -11.01
C ARG A 80 6.35 0.65 -9.70
N GLY A 81 6.16 -0.67 -9.66
CA GLY A 81 5.82 -1.39 -8.45
C GLY A 81 6.89 -1.23 -7.38
N ILE A 82 8.17 -1.33 -7.76
CA ILE A 82 9.31 -1.09 -6.88
C ILE A 82 9.34 0.37 -6.40
N GLU A 83 9.17 1.34 -7.30
CA GLU A 83 9.13 2.77 -6.93
C GLU A 83 8.02 3.07 -5.93
N ARG A 84 6.80 2.60 -6.20
CA ARG A 84 5.65 2.76 -5.30
C ARG A 84 5.88 2.07 -3.96
N GLY A 85 6.46 0.86 -3.97
CA GLY A 85 6.84 0.16 -2.75
C GLY A 85 7.85 0.94 -1.90
N LYS A 86 8.83 1.60 -2.54
CA LYS A 86 9.78 2.48 -1.86
C LYS A 86 9.10 3.72 -1.28
N GLU A 87 8.17 4.33 -1.98
CA GLU A 87 7.40 5.48 -1.49
C GLU A 87 6.56 5.12 -0.26
N ILE A 88 5.76 4.04 -0.36
CA ILE A 88 4.96 3.52 0.76
C ILE A 88 5.87 3.17 1.94
N GLY A 89 7.01 2.51 1.69
CA GLY A 89 7.97 2.17 2.74
C GLY A 89 8.56 3.39 3.44
N LYS A 90 8.82 4.48 2.71
CA LYS A 90 9.27 5.75 3.31
C LYS A 90 8.20 6.38 4.20
N GLU A 91 6.94 6.39 3.76
CA GLU A 91 5.84 6.94 4.54
C GLU A 91 5.61 6.14 5.84
N ILE A 92 5.56 4.81 5.74
CA ILE A 92 5.43 3.92 6.91
C ILE A 92 6.61 4.12 7.86
N GLY A 93 7.83 4.11 7.34
CA GLY A 93 9.03 4.30 8.16
C GLY A 93 9.08 5.67 8.84
N ALA A 94 8.65 6.74 8.17
CA ALA A 94 8.56 8.07 8.77
C ALA A 94 7.55 8.08 9.94
N LEU A 95 6.40 7.44 9.76
CA LEU A 95 5.35 7.34 10.78
C LEU A 95 5.81 6.53 12.00
N GLU A 96 6.40 5.36 11.78
CA GLU A 96 6.94 4.52 12.86
C GLU A 96 8.05 5.24 13.62
N ASN A 97 8.96 5.91 12.91
CA ASN A 97 10.03 6.70 13.55
C ASN A 97 9.46 7.83 14.40
N ALA A 98 8.47 8.58 13.89
CA ALA A 98 7.85 9.66 14.65
C ALA A 98 7.18 9.15 15.95
N ARG A 99 6.46 8.02 15.88
CA ARG A 99 5.89 7.36 17.08
C ARG A 99 6.99 6.94 18.07
N ASN A 100 8.04 6.32 17.56
CA ASN A 100 9.17 5.87 18.40
C ASN A 100 9.90 7.04 19.07
N TYR A 101 10.03 8.19 18.39
CA TYR A 101 10.61 9.39 18.99
C TYR A 101 9.74 9.94 20.11
N VAL A 102 8.42 10.03 19.91
CA VAL A 102 7.49 10.45 20.97
C VAL A 102 7.62 9.52 22.18
N LYS A 103 7.54 8.20 21.97
CA LYS A 103 7.70 7.21 23.06
C LYS A 103 9.06 7.36 23.75
N THR A 104 10.15 7.53 23.01
CA THR A 104 11.49 7.70 23.58
C THR A 104 11.58 8.93 24.47
N VAL A 105 11.06 10.08 24.02
CA VAL A 105 11.07 11.32 24.80
C VAL A 105 10.22 11.18 26.07
N LEU A 106 9.01 10.63 25.95
CA LEU A 106 8.14 10.37 27.10
C LEU A 106 8.83 9.47 28.11
N LYS A 107 9.47 8.38 27.64
CA LYS A 107 10.19 7.46 28.51
C LYS A 107 11.35 8.14 29.25
N MET A 108 12.12 8.95 28.54
CA MET A 108 13.27 9.65 29.10
C MET A 108 12.88 10.74 30.11
N ARG A 109 11.74 11.41 29.91
CA ARG A 109 11.32 12.52 30.78
C ARG A 109 10.45 12.08 31.96
N LEU A 110 9.52 11.16 31.73
CA LEU A 110 8.48 10.79 32.69
C LEU A 110 8.65 9.37 33.25
N GLY A 111 9.60 8.58 32.75
CA GLY A 111 9.80 7.19 33.15
C GLY A 111 8.97 6.22 32.32
N ASP A 112 8.67 5.03 32.85
CA ASP A 112 7.97 4.01 32.08
C ASP A 112 6.58 4.46 31.62
N ILE A 113 6.31 4.24 30.32
CA ILE A 113 5.10 4.72 29.66
C ILE A 113 3.94 3.77 29.98
N PRO A 114 2.79 4.27 30.45
CA PRO A 114 1.57 3.48 30.57
C PRO A 114 1.12 2.91 29.23
N ILE A 115 0.56 1.70 29.24
CA ILE A 115 0.14 0.97 28.03
C ILE A 115 -0.92 1.74 27.24
N GLU A 116 -1.76 2.52 27.94
CA GLU A 116 -2.82 3.34 27.36
C GLU A 116 -2.25 4.43 26.44
N ILE A 117 -1.20 5.11 26.88
CA ILE A 117 -0.52 6.16 26.12
C ILE A 117 0.24 5.56 24.94
N GLU A 118 0.89 4.42 25.17
CA GLU A 118 1.60 3.72 24.10
C GLU A 118 0.65 3.36 22.94
N GLN A 119 -0.50 2.79 23.27
CA GLN A 119 -1.54 2.45 22.29
C GLN A 119 -2.16 3.69 21.63
N ALA A 120 -2.30 4.81 22.36
CA ALA A 120 -2.79 6.05 21.80
C ALA A 120 -1.83 6.58 20.72
N VAL A 121 -0.52 6.60 21.00
CA VAL A 121 0.52 7.01 20.04
C VAL A 121 0.53 6.10 18.80
N ASP A 122 0.39 4.80 18.98
CA ASP A 122 0.39 3.83 17.87
C ASP A 122 -0.84 3.92 16.97
N LYS A 123 -1.93 4.51 17.44
CA LYS A 123 -3.13 4.76 16.63
C LYS A 123 -3.02 6.02 15.77
N ILE A 124 -2.10 6.94 16.08
CA ILE A 124 -1.96 8.20 15.34
C ILE A 124 -1.33 7.92 13.98
N SER A 125 -2.09 8.18 12.91
CA SER A 125 -1.67 7.97 11.50
C SER A 125 -1.20 9.25 10.80
N VAL A 126 -1.20 10.39 11.50
CA VAL A 126 -0.88 11.70 10.93
C VAL A 126 0.42 12.24 11.54
N LEU A 127 1.42 12.48 10.68
CA LEU A 127 2.75 12.94 11.10
C LEU A 127 2.74 14.28 11.83
N SER A 128 1.91 15.23 11.42
CA SER A 128 1.83 16.54 12.07
C SER A 128 1.33 16.45 13.52
N ILE A 129 0.42 15.52 13.80
CA ILE A 129 -0.07 15.27 15.17
C ILE A 129 1.06 14.69 16.02
N LEU A 130 1.86 13.77 15.46
CA LEU A 130 3.03 13.22 16.16
C LEU A 130 4.11 14.28 16.42
N ASP A 131 4.32 15.23 15.52
CA ASP A 131 5.26 16.34 15.71
C ASP A 131 4.81 17.29 16.82
N GLU A 132 3.53 17.66 16.87
CA GLU A 132 2.99 18.48 17.96
C GLU A 132 2.98 17.73 19.30
N LEU A 133 2.70 16.43 19.28
CA LEU A 133 2.78 15.59 20.47
C LEU A 133 4.22 15.48 20.97
N LEU A 134 5.21 15.40 20.08
CA LEU A 134 6.63 15.41 20.44
C LEU A 134 7.02 16.72 21.13
N LYS A 135 6.58 17.87 20.60
CA LYS A 135 6.81 19.18 21.23
C LYS A 135 6.15 19.27 22.61
N SER A 136 4.91 18.79 22.71
CA SER A 136 4.17 18.76 23.97
C SER A 136 4.86 17.86 25.00
N ALA A 137 5.35 16.70 24.58
CA ALA A 137 6.11 15.76 25.41
C ALA A 137 7.39 16.37 26.01
N LEU A 138 7.95 17.44 25.42
CA LEU A 138 9.09 18.19 25.96
C LEU A 138 8.71 19.22 27.03
N THR A 139 7.43 19.53 27.19
CA THR A 139 6.94 20.56 28.12
C THR A 139 6.17 20.00 29.31
N VAL A 140 5.40 18.92 29.10
CA VAL A 140 4.60 18.28 30.17
C VAL A 140 5.47 17.73 31.29
N ASN A 141 4.92 17.71 32.51
CA ASN A 141 5.59 17.20 33.70
C ASN A 141 4.97 15.89 34.23
N SER A 142 3.83 15.46 33.68
CA SER A 142 3.18 14.21 34.03
C SER A 142 2.44 13.59 32.83
N PHE A 143 2.11 12.30 32.96
CA PHE A 143 1.29 11.59 31.98
C PHE A 143 -0.19 12.05 31.99
N ASP A 144 -0.69 12.56 33.13
CA ASP A 144 -2.05 13.10 33.24
C ASP A 144 -2.23 14.39 32.41
N GLU A 145 -1.23 15.28 32.42
CA GLU A 145 -1.20 16.48 31.58
C GLU A 145 -1.20 16.13 30.08
N LEU A 146 -0.47 15.07 29.70
CA LEU A 146 -0.44 14.58 28.33
C LEU A 146 -1.79 13.99 27.91
N HIS A 147 -2.47 13.28 28.81
CA HIS A 147 -3.79 12.70 28.55
C HIS A 147 -4.84 13.77 28.25
N GLN A 148 -4.86 14.88 28.99
CA GLN A 148 -5.77 16.00 28.71
C GLN A 148 -5.55 16.63 27.33
N LEU A 149 -4.31 16.61 26.82
CA LEU A 149 -3.98 17.12 25.48
C LEU A 149 -4.39 16.16 24.36
N LEU A 150 -4.46 14.86 24.64
CA LEU A 150 -4.89 13.83 23.67
C LEU A 150 -6.43 13.72 23.56
N GLU A 151 -7.17 14.22 24.55
CA GLU A 151 -8.64 14.24 24.57
C GLU A 151 -9.28 15.53 24.00
N GLN A 152 -8.47 16.50 23.57
CA GLN A 152 -8.91 17.73 22.88
C GLN A 152 -8.82 17.57 21.36
#